data_AF-A0AAD7JN11-F1
#
_entry.id   AF-A0AAD7JN11-F1
#
_cell.length_a   1.000
_cell.length_b   1.000
_cell.length_c   1.000
_cell.angle_alpha   90.00
_cell.angle_beta   90.00
_cell.angle_gamma   90.00
#
_symmetry.space_group_name_H-M   'P 1'
#
loop_
_entity.id
_entity.type
_entity.pdbx_description
1 polymer ?
#
loop_
_entity_poly.entity_id
_entity_poly.type
_entity_poly.pdbx_seq_one_letter_code
_entity_poly.pdbx_strand_id
1 'polypeptide(L)' 'MMDNRYQVKAGPSNDYGQRAHNDLIVTRGAGFRKEKNKKKRGSYRGGEITMESHSFKFDD' A
#
# COMPACT_ATOMS: atom_id res chain seq x y z
N MET A 1 -3.73 10.60 -18.09
CA MET A 1 -2.70 10.61 -17.03
C MET A 1 -2.81 9.31 -16.28
N MET A 2 -1.78 8.47 -16.36
CA MET A 2 -1.73 7.21 -15.60
C MET A 2 -1.33 7.51 -14.14
N ASP A 3 -1.74 6.68 -13.19
CA ASP A 3 -1.48 6.89 -11.76
C ASP A 3 -1.17 5.56 -11.07
N ASN A 4 -0.11 5.55 -10.25
CA ASN A 4 0.36 4.39 -9.48
C ASN A 4 -0.20 4.36 -8.05
N ARG A 5 -1.17 5.23 -7.72
CA ARG A 5 -1.87 5.18 -6.43
C ARG A 5 -2.63 3.87 -6.27
N TYR A 6 -2.65 3.38 -5.03
CA TYR A 6 -3.44 2.19 -4.65
C TYR A 6 -4.92 2.32 -5.03
N GLN A 7 -5.50 3.53 -4.97
CA GLN A 7 -6.90 3.80 -5.34
C GLN A 7 -7.24 3.45 -6.80
N VAL A 8 -6.25 3.44 -7.68
CA VAL A 8 -6.39 3.16 -9.11
C VAL A 8 -6.10 1.67 -9.42
N LYS A 9 -5.57 0.93 -8.45
CA LYS A 9 -5.31 -0.51 -8.57
C LYS A 9 -6.63 -1.25 -8.81
N ALA A 10 -6.69 -2.01 -9.91
CA ALA A 10 -7.73 -3.02 -10.10
C ALA A 10 -7.38 -4.28 -9.29
N GLY A 11 -8.29 -4.76 -8.44
CA GLY A 11 -8.06 -5.96 -7.65
C GLY A 11 -8.95 -6.06 -6.41
N PRO A 12 -8.77 -7.12 -5.58
CA PRO A 12 -9.62 -7.37 -4.43
C PRO A 12 -9.46 -6.31 -3.34
N SER A 13 -10.60 -5.76 -2.90
CA SER A 13 -10.73 -4.70 -1.90
C SER A 13 -10.49 -5.15 -0.46
N ASN A 14 -9.92 -6.33 -0.23
CA ASN A 14 -9.62 -6.85 1.11
C ASN A 14 -8.22 -7.47 1.17
N ASP A 15 -7.32 -6.99 0.30
CA ASP A 15 -5.95 -7.46 0.20
C ASP A 15 -5.04 -6.76 1.23
N TYR A 16 -3.84 -7.32 1.35
CA TYR A 16 -2.80 -6.77 2.22
C TYR A 16 -2.45 -5.31 1.86
N GLY A 17 -2.54 -4.96 0.57
CA GLY A 17 -2.28 -3.62 0.06
C GLY A 17 -3.30 -2.58 0.53
N GLN A 18 -4.58 -2.91 0.64
CA GLN A 18 -5.61 -1.96 1.04
C GLN A 18 -5.42 -1.49 2.48
N ARG A 19 -5.20 -2.44 3.39
CA ARG A 19 -4.91 -2.12 4.79
C ARG A 19 -3.66 -1.27 4.91
N ALA A 20 -2.65 -1.56 4.09
CA ALA A 20 -1.43 -0.78 4.06
C ALA A 20 -1.63 0.66 3.64
N HIS A 21 -2.38 0.84 2.57
CA HIS A 21 -2.76 2.15 2.10
C HIS A 21 -3.51 2.92 3.21
N ASN A 22 -4.55 2.34 3.79
CA ASN A 22 -5.39 3.02 4.78
C ASN A 22 -4.62 3.44 6.04
N ASP A 23 -3.72 2.59 6.53
CA ASP A 23 -2.90 2.90 7.71
C ASP A 23 -1.85 3.98 7.44
N LEU A 24 -1.21 3.94 6.26
CA LEU A 24 -0.01 4.73 6.00
C LEU A 24 -0.28 6.03 5.24
N ILE A 25 -1.40 6.14 4.52
CA ILE A 25 -1.74 7.31 3.69
C ILE A 25 -1.83 8.62 4.49
N VAL A 26 -2.24 8.52 5.75
CA VAL A 26 -2.39 9.67 6.67
C VAL A 26 -1.05 10.19 7.18
N THR A 27 0.02 9.40 7.03
CA THR A 27 1.35 9.73 7.56
C THR A 27 2.30 10.18 6.45
N ARG A 28 3.19 11.13 6.76
CA ARG A 28 4.21 11.63 5.83
C ARG A 28 5.57 11.76 6.52
N GLY A 29 6.64 11.82 5.72
CA GLY A 29 8.01 12.10 6.19
C GLY A 29 8.52 11.14 7.26
N ALA A 30 9.11 11.68 8.34
CA ALA A 30 9.66 10.87 9.44
C ALA A 30 8.58 10.07 10.20
N GLY A 31 7.36 10.60 10.29
CA GLY A 31 6.21 9.92 10.91
C GLY A 31 5.83 8.65 10.16
N PHE A 32 5.84 8.70 8.82
CA PHE A 32 5.59 7.52 7.97
C PHE A 32 6.59 6.40 8.26
N ARG A 33 7.88 6.72 8.38
CA ARG A 33 8.91 5.70 8.67
C ARG A 33 8.67 5.00 10.01
N LYS A 34 8.29 5.76 11.03
CA LYS A 34 7.97 5.23 12.37
C LYS A 34 6.73 4.33 12.33
N GLU A 35 5.65 4.80 11.74
CA GLU A 35 4.38 4.07 11.69
C GLU A 35 4.50 2.78 10.85
N LYS A 36 5.17 2.86 9.69
CA LYS A 36 5.49 1.68 8.87
C LYS A 36 6.26 0.62 9.66
N ASN A 37 7.31 1.03 10.39
CA ASN A 37 8.12 0.09 11.17
C ASN A 37 7.35 -0.52 12.35
N LYS A 38 6.49 0.27 13.00
CA LYS A 38 5.61 -0.21 14.07
C LYS A 38 4.65 -1.28 13.56
N LYS A 39 3.96 -0.99 12.45
CA LYS A 39 3.00 -1.90 11.82
C LYS A 39 3.66 -3.18 11.29
N LYS A 40 4.87 -3.08 10.71
CA LYS A 40 5.68 -4.24 10.29
C LYS A 40 6.03 -5.19 11.45
N ARG A 41 6.27 -4.67 12.66
CA ARG A 41 6.78 -5.48 13.79
C ARG A 41 5.73 -6.30 14.53
N GLY A 42 4.44 -5.97 14.46
CA GLY A 42 3.48 -6.63 15.34
C GLY A 42 2.02 -6.71 14.92
N SER A 43 1.59 -5.98 13.88
CA SER A 43 0.14 -5.84 13.61
C SER A 43 -0.29 -6.17 12.18
N TYR A 44 0.64 -6.53 11.31
CA TYR A 44 0.30 -6.89 9.94
C TYR A 44 -0.02 -8.37 9.80
N ARG A 45 -1.25 -8.73 10.18
CA ARG A 45 -1.87 -10.02 9.88
C ARG A 45 -3.25 -9.74 9.30
N GLY A 46 -3.41 -9.94 8.00
CA GLY A 46 -4.72 -9.88 7.33
C GLY A 46 -4.64 -9.49 5.86
N GLY A 47 -5.38 -10.23 5.03
CA GLY A 47 -5.46 -10.07 3.59
C GLY A 47 -4.61 -11.08 2.83
N GLU A 48 -5.05 -11.42 1.63
CA GLU A 48 -4.30 -12.25 0.68
C GLU A 48 -3.11 -11.45 0.13
N ILE A 49 -1.95 -12.11 -0.01
CA ILE A 49 -0.77 -11.54 -0.65
C ILE A 49 -0.79 -12.00 -2.10
N THR A 50 -1.13 -11.08 -3.00
CA THR A 50 -1.09 -11.32 -4.44
C THR A 50 0.33 -11.13 -4.97
N MET A 51 0.76 -11.97 -5.91
CA MET A 51 2.05 -11.82 -6.61
C MET A 51 1.93 -10.99 -7.90
N GLU A 52 0.74 -10.48 -8.21
CA GLU A 52 0.47 -9.67 -9.39
C GLU A 52 1.11 -8.28 -9.30
N SER A 53 1.48 -7.73 -10.47
CA SER A 53 2.00 -6.36 -10.59
C SER A 53 0.95 -5.47 -11.23
N HIS A 54 0.67 -4.33 -10.57
CA HIS A 54 -0.25 -3.30 -11.07
C HIS A 54 0.46 -1.96 -11.31
N SER A 55 1.79 -1.96 -11.43
CA SER A 55 2.57 -0.75 -11.68
C SER A 55 2.51 -0.36 -13.15
N PHE A 56 2.29 0.93 -13.41
CA PHE A 56 2.46 1.53 -14.73
C PHE A 56 3.85 2.17 -14.83
N LYS A 57 4.57 1.89 -15.94
CA LYS A 57 5.80 2.57 -16.29
C LYS A 57 5.44 3.81 -17.11
N PHE A 58 5.86 4.98 -16.66
CA PHE A 58 5.72 6.22 -17.43
C PHE A 58 6.78 6.27 -18.53
N ASP A 59 6.38 6.75 -19.71
CA ASP A 59 7.25 6.89 -20.89
C ASP A 59 8.11 8.18 -20.86
N ASP A 60 7.93 9.01 -19.83
CA ASP A 60 8.60 10.30 -19.62
C ASP A 60 9.86 10.17 -18.73
#